data_AF-A0A352SEE6-F1
#
_entry.id   AF-A0A352SEE6-F1
#
_cell.length_a   1.000
_cell.length_b   1.000
_cell.length_c   1.000
_cell.angle_alpha   90.00
_cell.angle_beta   90.00
_cell.angle_gamma   90.00
#
_symmetry.space_group_name_H-M   'P 1'
#
loop_
_entity.id
_entity.type
_entity.pdbx_description
1 polymer ?
#
loop_
_entity_poly.entity_id
_entity_poly.type
_entity_poly.pdbx_seq_one_letter_code
_entity_poly.pdbx_strand_id
1 'polypeptide(L)'
;MTITKKALFFLGAAFFLTCSSTYIKVQAAQDMPDKSVQIGKKTTMQVKDSTLSTQNKAAWIWKSSDSSIASVNKHGTVTGKKKGTVTISLKIPGKPNDITASVRVVSYFRTKSIKITNKPKEAMATGDRLELKTLVKPHNARFKKVIFTSSNKKVASVSKKGIVKAKKKGSTTITASVKGTAKRTSFKLKVKKRIKIKKITLSGENTALVGEQIALTTTLSPKNTTDDTLVFSSNNPSVATVNEDGVVTSHHAGKVTITVRVKESKKKAKHHITIEDIPYTSIEFAKNNPVSLESGTSHKMQLVTGPANATDHRIKWTSSNKTAATVDENGTVTALRPIETVTITAVYKTNPALTCSWNLKITRTKGYITKQMLDNLDLTSIKKVMITAHPDDETLWGGGHLIEGEYLVVCMTHGWNPKRRTAFEQTMRTTNDKYLILDYPDVRKTFSNGKYETDMLSTCKNAMQEDINLILSYKKWDLIATHNPFGEYGKFLHKTISQMVTQCYNKMTNKSATLYYFGRYYNSSNKIPGEQIAPELLAIKNSMVGRYYPTAKGAIDAFGHMIPYENWLLPSEW
;
A
#
# COMPACT_ATOMS: atom_id res chain seq x y z
N MET A 1 -50.08 -38.24 -49.98
CA MET A 1 -50.97 -37.42 -49.13
C MET A 1 -50.28 -36.08 -48.92
N THR A 2 -50.73 -35.06 -49.67
CA THR A 2 -50.54 -33.59 -49.44
C THR A 2 -49.11 -33.12 -49.07
N ILE A 3 -48.20 -32.66 -49.95
CA ILE A 3 -48.28 -31.61 -51.00
C ILE A 3 -48.84 -30.30 -50.38
N THR A 4 -48.17 -29.13 -50.26
CA THR A 4 -47.23 -28.45 -51.19
C THR A 4 -46.54 -27.20 -50.58
N LYS A 5 -45.29 -27.00 -51.00
CA LYS A 5 -44.62 -25.78 -51.54
C LYS A 5 -44.46 -24.48 -50.72
N LYS A 6 -43.18 -24.24 -50.38
CA LYS A 6 -42.47 -22.95 -50.52
C LYS A 6 -42.21 -22.64 -52.01
N ALA A 7 -42.38 -21.37 -52.43
CA ALA A 7 -41.52 -20.56 -53.32
C ALA A 7 -42.31 -19.28 -53.71
N LEU A 8 -41.94 -18.10 -53.18
CA LEU A 8 -41.08 -17.07 -53.78
C LEU A 8 -41.69 -16.41 -55.03
N PHE A 9 -42.03 -15.10 -54.97
CA PHE A 9 -41.68 -14.11 -56.01
C PHE A 9 -41.90 -12.65 -55.55
N PHE A 10 -41.17 -11.78 -56.25
CA PHE A 10 -40.77 -10.39 -56.06
C PHE A 10 -41.84 -9.26 -56.05
N LEU A 11 -41.42 -8.14 -55.44
CA LEU A 11 -41.65 -6.71 -55.74
C LEU A 11 -43.07 -6.20 -56.11
N GLY A 12 -43.51 -5.18 -55.35
CA GLY A 12 -44.57 -4.27 -55.77
C GLY A 12 -44.86 -3.22 -54.68
N ALA A 13 -44.33 -2.02 -54.86
CA ALA A 13 -44.49 -0.90 -53.95
C ALA A 13 -45.97 -0.48 -53.80
N ALA A 14 -46.41 -0.28 -52.55
CA ALA A 14 -47.42 0.70 -52.21
C ALA A 14 -47.07 1.25 -50.83
N PHE A 15 -46.34 2.36 -50.83
CA PHE A 15 -46.11 3.18 -49.65
C PHE A 15 -47.47 3.79 -49.26
N PHE A 16 -48.32 3.04 -48.57
CA PHE A 16 -49.42 3.66 -47.84
C PHE A 16 -48.78 4.39 -46.67
N LEU A 17 -48.60 5.70 -46.86
CA LEU A 17 -48.42 6.67 -45.80
C LEU A 17 -49.68 6.60 -44.93
N THR A 18 -49.77 5.58 -44.07
CA THR A 18 -50.75 5.58 -42.99
C THR A 18 -50.28 6.68 -42.05
N CYS A 19 -50.93 7.84 -42.18
CA CYS A 19 -50.88 8.88 -41.18
C CYS A 19 -51.38 8.26 -39.88
N SER A 20 -50.48 7.68 -39.09
CA SER A 20 -50.77 7.26 -37.75
C SER A 20 -51.05 8.55 -36.98
N SER A 21 -52.33 8.89 -36.85
CA SER A 21 -52.75 9.99 -35.99
C SER A 21 -52.36 9.58 -34.58
N THR A 22 -51.23 10.11 -34.10
CA THR A 22 -50.91 10.13 -32.69
C THR A 22 -51.99 10.96 -31.99
N TYR A 23 -53.02 10.29 -31.48
CA TYR A 23 -54.07 10.94 -30.72
C TYR A 23 -53.47 11.53 -29.44
N ILE A 24 -53.37 12.86 -29.39
CA ILE A 24 -53.00 13.58 -28.18
C ILE A 24 -54.04 13.25 -27.11
N LYS A 25 -53.62 12.63 -25.99
CA LYS A 25 -54.51 12.33 -24.86
C LYS A 25 -54.10 13.13 -23.63
N VAL A 26 -55.07 13.87 -23.09
CA VAL A 26 -54.97 14.46 -21.76
C VAL A 26 -55.45 13.41 -20.76
N GLN A 27 -54.65 13.11 -19.75
CA GLN A 27 -55.04 12.20 -18.67
C GLN A 27 -54.57 12.70 -17.31
N ALA A 28 -55.27 12.29 -16.28
CA ALA A 28 -54.85 12.41 -14.89
C ALA A 28 -53.40 11.90 -14.66
N ALA A 29 -52.61 12.57 -13.82
CA ALA A 29 -51.35 12.01 -13.31
C ALA A 29 -51.56 10.65 -12.60
N GLN A 30 -50.50 9.83 -12.55
CA GLN A 30 -50.53 8.40 -12.19
C GLN A 30 -51.07 8.09 -10.78
N ASP A 31 -51.23 9.11 -9.93
CA ASP A 31 -51.72 9.00 -8.55
C ASP A 31 -53.23 9.27 -8.36
N MET A 32 -54.04 9.34 -9.43
CA MET A 32 -55.51 9.44 -9.31
C MET A 32 -56.21 8.06 -9.39
N PRO A 33 -56.76 7.53 -8.29
CA PRO A 33 -57.65 6.38 -8.36
C PRO A 33 -58.92 6.76 -9.16
N ASP A 34 -59.27 5.99 -10.20
CA ASP A 34 -60.50 6.17 -11.00
C ASP A 34 -60.66 7.52 -11.72
N LYS A 35 -59.57 8.18 -12.11
CA LYS A 35 -59.63 9.51 -12.77
C LYS A 35 -60.43 10.54 -11.95
N SER A 36 -60.32 10.47 -10.62
CA SER A 36 -61.09 11.31 -9.71
C SER A 36 -60.22 12.11 -8.75
N VAL A 37 -60.70 13.30 -8.39
CA VAL A 37 -60.07 14.23 -7.43
C VAL A 37 -60.97 14.38 -6.21
N GLN A 38 -60.40 14.38 -5.01
CA GLN A 38 -61.17 14.64 -3.81
C GLN A 38 -61.47 16.15 -3.68
N ILE A 39 -62.65 16.51 -3.17
CA ILE A 39 -62.98 17.91 -2.84
C ILE A 39 -61.87 18.54 -2.00
N GLY A 40 -61.46 19.76 -2.36
CA GLY A 40 -60.38 20.52 -1.75
C GLY A 40 -58.97 20.04 -2.10
N LYS A 41 -58.82 18.95 -2.86
CA LYS A 41 -57.51 18.45 -3.32
C LYS A 41 -57.22 18.87 -4.75
N LYS A 42 -55.93 18.96 -5.04
CA LYS A 42 -55.38 19.32 -6.34
C LYS A 42 -54.77 18.10 -7.01
N THR A 43 -54.77 18.12 -8.33
CA THR A 43 -54.13 17.11 -9.17
C THR A 43 -53.77 17.76 -10.49
N THR A 44 -52.68 17.34 -11.13
CA THR A 44 -52.24 17.96 -12.39
C THR A 44 -52.52 17.02 -13.54
N MET A 45 -53.14 17.55 -14.59
CA MET A 45 -53.36 16.84 -15.84
C MET A 45 -52.04 16.71 -16.59
N GLN A 46 -51.81 15.52 -17.14
CA GLN A 46 -50.64 15.19 -17.94
C GLN A 46 -51.08 15.01 -19.39
N VAL A 47 -50.38 15.68 -20.30
CA VAL A 47 -50.56 15.48 -21.74
C VAL A 47 -49.58 14.41 -22.17
N LYS A 48 -50.07 13.27 -22.64
CA LYS A 48 -49.23 12.20 -23.17
C LYS A 48 -49.17 12.31 -24.68
N ASP A 49 -48.19 13.07 -25.15
CA ASP A 49 -47.73 13.09 -26.53
C ASP A 49 -46.24 13.49 -26.56
N SER A 50 -45.40 12.62 -27.11
CA SER A 50 -43.95 12.84 -27.23
C SER A 50 -43.62 14.01 -28.17
N THR A 51 -44.48 14.32 -29.14
CA THR A 51 -44.29 15.39 -30.13
C THR A 51 -44.52 16.79 -29.56
N LEU A 52 -45.09 16.90 -28.36
CA LEU A 52 -45.40 18.17 -27.67
C LEU A 52 -44.46 18.47 -26.49
N SER A 53 -43.40 17.68 -26.33
CA SER A 53 -42.48 17.77 -25.19
C SER A 53 -41.64 19.05 -25.16
N THR A 54 -41.33 19.63 -26.33
CA THR A 54 -40.50 20.84 -26.51
C THR A 54 -41.30 22.14 -26.71
N GLN A 55 -42.64 22.07 -26.78
CA GLN A 55 -43.47 23.24 -27.05
C GLN A 55 -43.59 24.15 -25.82
N ASN A 56 -43.61 25.48 -26.03
CA ASN A 56 -43.85 26.43 -24.95
C ASN A 56 -45.29 26.28 -24.40
N LYS A 57 -45.40 25.74 -23.18
CA LYS A 57 -46.67 25.48 -22.49
C LYS A 57 -47.33 26.75 -21.94
N ALA A 58 -46.69 27.92 -22.03
CA ALA A 58 -47.25 29.18 -21.57
C ALA A 58 -48.49 29.63 -22.37
N ALA A 59 -48.60 29.20 -23.64
CA ALA A 59 -49.72 29.54 -24.52
C ALA A 59 -50.89 28.52 -24.46
N TRP A 60 -50.80 27.51 -23.59
CA TRP A 60 -51.85 26.49 -23.43
C TRP A 60 -53.03 27.03 -22.63
N ILE A 61 -54.24 26.79 -23.13
CA ILE A 61 -55.47 27.29 -22.50
C ILE A 61 -56.23 26.11 -21.90
N TRP A 62 -56.31 26.08 -20.57
CA TRP A 62 -57.06 25.08 -19.82
C TRP A 62 -58.44 25.61 -19.43
N LYS A 63 -59.49 24.82 -19.67
CA LYS A 63 -60.87 25.17 -19.31
C LYS A 63 -61.53 24.01 -18.58
N SER A 64 -62.37 24.34 -17.60
CA SER A 64 -63.30 23.39 -17.00
C SER A 64 -64.70 23.65 -17.55
N SER A 65 -65.44 22.59 -17.86
CA SER A 65 -66.86 22.70 -18.24
C SER A 65 -67.73 23.29 -17.12
N ASP A 66 -67.33 23.11 -15.86
CA ASP A 66 -67.98 23.74 -14.70
C ASP A 66 -66.94 24.01 -13.59
N SER A 67 -66.55 25.28 -13.45
CA SER A 67 -65.54 25.73 -12.49
C SER A 67 -66.03 25.71 -11.03
N SER A 68 -67.34 25.53 -10.80
CA SER A 68 -67.95 25.34 -9.48
C SER A 68 -67.80 23.90 -8.98
N ILE A 69 -67.70 22.93 -9.90
CA ILE A 69 -67.44 21.51 -9.58
C ILE A 69 -65.93 21.26 -9.51
N ALA A 70 -65.15 21.66 -10.51
CA ALA A 70 -63.68 21.67 -10.43
C ALA A 70 -63.09 22.81 -11.26
N SER A 71 -62.08 23.51 -10.75
CA SER A 71 -61.34 24.53 -11.52
C SER A 71 -60.00 24.00 -12.00
N VAL A 72 -59.51 24.47 -13.14
CA VAL A 72 -58.17 24.18 -13.65
C VAL A 72 -57.40 25.48 -13.82
N ASN A 73 -56.12 25.52 -13.44
CA ASN A 73 -55.27 26.70 -13.63
C ASN A 73 -54.49 26.63 -14.96
N LYS A 74 -53.74 27.70 -15.27
CA LYS A 74 -52.90 27.80 -16.48
C LYS A 74 -51.83 26.69 -16.62
N HIS A 75 -51.51 25.98 -15.53
CA HIS A 75 -50.55 24.89 -15.52
C HIS A 75 -51.21 23.49 -15.61
N GLY A 76 -52.52 23.42 -15.84
CA GLY A 76 -53.25 22.15 -15.90
C GLY A 76 -53.51 21.51 -14.54
N THR A 77 -53.32 22.23 -13.43
CA THR A 77 -53.67 21.76 -12.09
C THR A 77 -55.16 21.95 -11.83
N VAL A 78 -55.87 20.84 -11.70
CA VAL A 78 -57.29 20.75 -11.39
C VAL A 78 -57.49 20.70 -9.87
N THR A 79 -58.36 21.53 -9.35
CA THR A 79 -58.80 21.57 -7.95
C THR A 79 -60.26 21.16 -7.87
N GLY A 80 -60.57 20.08 -7.16
CA GLY A 80 -61.97 19.67 -6.93
C GLY A 80 -62.65 20.60 -5.93
N LYS A 81 -63.83 21.14 -6.26
CA LYS A 81 -64.58 22.08 -5.41
C LYS A 81 -65.90 21.51 -4.91
N LYS A 82 -66.70 20.89 -5.78
CA LYS A 82 -68.01 20.32 -5.44
C LYS A 82 -68.13 18.91 -6.03
N LYS A 83 -68.90 18.03 -5.41
CA LYS A 83 -69.15 16.67 -5.93
C LYS A 83 -69.84 16.77 -7.30
N GLY A 84 -69.29 16.10 -8.30
CA GLY A 84 -69.83 16.11 -9.67
C GLY A 84 -68.81 15.55 -10.67
N THR A 85 -69.12 15.61 -11.95
CA THR A 85 -68.18 15.26 -13.03
C THR A 85 -68.06 16.46 -13.95
N VAL A 86 -66.83 16.84 -14.28
CA VAL A 86 -66.54 17.91 -15.25
C VAL A 86 -65.65 17.38 -16.35
N THR A 87 -65.74 18.00 -17.51
CA THR A 87 -64.76 17.81 -18.57
C THR A 87 -63.74 18.94 -18.49
N ILE A 88 -62.45 18.57 -18.41
CA ILE A 88 -61.33 19.50 -18.51
C ILE A 88 -60.84 19.47 -19.94
N SER A 89 -60.85 20.63 -20.59
CA SER A 89 -60.40 20.82 -21.97
C SER A 89 -59.08 21.56 -21.99
N LEU A 90 -58.18 21.14 -22.89
CA LEU A 90 -56.94 21.81 -23.22
C LEU A 90 -57.00 22.23 -24.69
N LYS A 91 -56.88 23.54 -24.94
CA LYS A 91 -56.69 24.10 -26.26
C LYS A 91 -55.22 24.43 -26.49
N ILE A 92 -54.66 23.91 -27.58
CA ILE A 92 -53.28 24.18 -28.02
C ILE A 92 -53.34 25.04 -29.28
N PRO A 93 -52.74 26.24 -29.29
CA PRO A 93 -52.68 27.08 -30.49
C PRO A 93 -52.12 26.33 -31.71
N GLY A 94 -52.79 26.44 -32.86
CA GLY A 94 -52.42 25.74 -34.10
C GLY A 94 -52.95 24.32 -34.27
N LYS A 95 -53.75 23.80 -33.31
CA LYS A 95 -54.47 22.53 -33.46
C LYS A 95 -55.98 22.76 -33.62
N PRO A 96 -56.66 22.04 -34.53
CA PRO A 96 -58.06 22.31 -34.87
C PRO A 96 -59.05 21.89 -33.78
N ASN A 97 -58.71 20.94 -32.90
CA ASN A 97 -59.62 20.39 -31.88
C ASN A 97 -59.03 20.51 -30.47
N ASP A 98 -59.88 20.83 -29.50
CA ASP A 98 -59.56 20.79 -28.08
C ASP A 98 -59.40 19.34 -27.61
N ILE A 99 -58.39 19.09 -26.77
CA ILE A 99 -58.16 17.78 -26.16
C ILE A 99 -58.87 17.75 -24.81
N THR A 100 -59.77 16.80 -24.61
CA THR A 100 -60.62 16.77 -23.41
C THR A 100 -60.39 15.54 -22.55
N ALA A 101 -60.61 15.69 -21.24
CA ALA A 101 -60.55 14.61 -20.28
C ALA A 101 -61.60 14.81 -19.18
N SER A 102 -62.44 13.80 -18.93
CA SER A 102 -63.40 13.85 -17.82
C SER A 102 -62.71 13.64 -16.48
N VAL A 103 -62.95 14.56 -15.55
CA VAL A 103 -62.51 14.51 -14.15
C VAL A 103 -63.73 14.40 -13.25
N ARG A 104 -63.76 13.34 -12.44
CA ARG A 104 -64.82 13.15 -11.44
C ARG A 104 -64.37 13.72 -10.09
N VAL A 105 -65.15 14.62 -9.50
CA VAL A 105 -64.90 15.15 -8.15
C VAL A 105 -65.68 14.33 -7.14
N VAL A 106 -64.97 13.68 -6.22
CA VAL A 106 -65.56 12.84 -5.17
C VAL A 106 -65.38 13.48 -3.80
N SER A 107 -66.33 13.27 -2.89
CA SER A 107 -66.18 13.72 -1.51
C SER A 107 -65.11 12.93 -0.76
N TYR A 108 -64.93 11.66 -1.10
CA TYR A 108 -63.86 10.80 -0.60
C TYR A 108 -63.64 9.57 -1.50
N PHE A 109 -62.45 8.98 -1.41
CA PHE A 109 -62.15 7.71 -2.09
C PHE A 109 -62.68 6.51 -1.29
N ARG A 110 -63.42 5.63 -1.95
CA ARG A 110 -63.86 4.34 -1.38
C ARG A 110 -62.70 3.35 -1.39
N THR A 111 -62.62 2.52 -0.35
CA THR A 111 -61.63 1.45 -0.27
C THR A 111 -61.96 0.36 -1.28
N LYS A 112 -60.99 0.01 -2.12
CA LYS A 112 -61.18 -0.98 -3.19
C LYS A 112 -60.71 -2.37 -2.79
N SER A 113 -59.55 -2.44 -2.13
CA SER A 113 -58.94 -3.71 -1.76
C SER A 113 -58.08 -3.60 -0.51
N ILE A 114 -57.86 -4.75 0.12
CA ILE A 114 -56.90 -4.97 1.20
C ILE A 114 -56.10 -6.23 0.87
N LYS A 115 -54.78 -6.20 1.11
CA LYS A 115 -53.89 -7.36 0.95
C LYS A 115 -53.04 -7.53 2.21
N ILE A 116 -52.84 -8.77 2.66
CA ILE A 116 -51.80 -9.11 3.64
C ILE A 116 -50.54 -9.46 2.84
N THR A 117 -49.44 -8.74 3.06
CA THR A 117 -48.23 -8.83 2.23
C THR A 117 -47.20 -9.83 2.76
N ASN A 118 -47.23 -10.17 4.04
CA ASN A 118 -46.27 -11.07 4.70
C ASN A 118 -46.95 -12.29 5.37
N LYS A 119 -47.97 -12.87 4.72
CA LYS A 119 -48.57 -14.12 5.22
C LYS A 119 -47.49 -15.23 5.27
N PRO A 120 -47.47 -16.08 6.30
CA PRO A 120 -46.49 -17.16 6.40
C PRO A 120 -46.71 -18.17 5.26
N LYS A 121 -45.62 -18.59 4.62
CA LYS A 121 -45.65 -19.64 3.59
C LYS A 121 -45.77 -21.04 4.22
N GLU A 122 -45.19 -21.22 5.41
CA GLU A 122 -45.16 -22.47 6.15
C GLU A 122 -46.00 -22.41 7.45
N ALA A 123 -46.09 -23.54 8.15
CA ALA A 123 -46.80 -23.62 9.42
C ALA A 123 -46.00 -22.94 10.55
N MET A 124 -46.67 -22.17 11.40
CA MET A 124 -46.06 -21.60 12.61
C MET A 124 -45.95 -22.67 13.70
N ALA A 125 -44.89 -22.62 14.52
CA ALA A 125 -44.79 -23.44 15.72
C ALA A 125 -45.60 -22.81 16.87
N THR A 126 -45.99 -23.63 17.84
CA THR A 126 -46.69 -23.14 19.04
C THR A 126 -45.80 -22.16 19.81
N GLY A 127 -46.32 -20.96 20.12
CA GLY A 127 -45.60 -19.87 20.78
C GLY A 127 -45.18 -18.74 19.84
N ASP A 128 -45.07 -19.00 18.53
CA ASP A 128 -44.60 -18.03 17.54
C ASP A 128 -45.48 -16.78 17.48
N ARG A 129 -44.86 -15.66 17.09
CA ARG A 129 -45.54 -14.38 16.87
C ARG A 129 -45.19 -13.83 15.49
N LEU A 130 -46.18 -13.29 14.79
CA LEU A 130 -46.02 -12.66 13.48
C LEU A 130 -46.85 -11.37 13.43
N GLU A 131 -46.21 -10.23 13.20
CA GLU A 131 -46.92 -8.98 12.91
C GLU A 131 -47.30 -8.92 11.43
N LEU A 132 -48.60 -8.77 11.15
CA LEU A 132 -49.10 -8.72 9.77
C LEU A 132 -48.93 -7.32 9.18
N LYS A 133 -48.32 -7.27 7.99
CA LYS A 133 -48.26 -6.09 7.13
C LYS A 133 -49.43 -6.12 6.15
N THR A 134 -50.21 -5.04 6.15
CA THR A 134 -51.40 -4.91 5.28
C THR A 134 -51.29 -3.70 4.36
N LEU A 135 -51.75 -3.86 3.12
CA LEU A 135 -51.83 -2.80 2.12
C LEU A 135 -53.29 -2.55 1.73
N VAL A 136 -53.80 -1.37 2.07
CA VAL A 136 -55.15 -0.91 1.69
C VAL A 136 -55.04 0.01 0.48
N LYS A 137 -55.78 -0.27 -0.59
CA LYS A 137 -55.81 0.55 -1.81
C LYS A 137 -57.19 1.18 -2.07
N PRO A 138 -57.25 2.42 -2.55
CA PRO A 138 -56.11 3.33 -2.72
C PRO A 138 -55.57 3.83 -1.38
N HIS A 139 -54.31 4.30 -1.35
CA HIS A 139 -53.65 4.72 -0.11
C HIS A 139 -54.40 5.87 0.59
N ASN A 140 -55.12 6.71 -0.14
CA ASN A 140 -55.90 7.85 0.35
C ASN A 140 -57.40 7.54 0.60
N ALA A 141 -57.81 6.27 0.65
CA ALA A 141 -59.20 5.91 0.94
C ALA A 141 -59.69 6.47 2.30
N ARG A 142 -60.98 6.82 2.42
CA ARG A 142 -61.56 7.31 3.69
C ARG A 142 -61.44 6.28 4.82
N PHE A 143 -61.70 5.03 4.50
CA PHE A 143 -61.66 3.93 5.46
C PHE A 143 -60.36 3.13 5.28
N LYS A 144 -59.42 3.28 6.23
CA LYS A 144 -58.13 2.56 6.20
C LYS A 144 -57.88 1.69 7.43
N LYS A 145 -58.71 1.83 8.47
CA LYS A 145 -58.54 1.12 9.74
C LYS A 145 -58.78 -0.37 9.53
N VAL A 146 -57.75 -1.18 9.71
CA VAL A 146 -57.82 -2.64 9.59
C VAL A 146 -58.20 -3.26 10.93
N ILE A 147 -59.13 -4.22 10.89
CA ILE A 147 -59.53 -5.07 11.99
C ILE A 147 -59.09 -6.49 11.67
N PHE A 148 -58.42 -7.14 12.60
CA PHE A 148 -57.96 -8.51 12.47
C PHE A 148 -58.83 -9.45 13.29
N THR A 149 -59.18 -10.60 12.73
CA THR A 149 -59.90 -11.67 13.42
C THR A 149 -59.28 -13.04 13.14
N SER A 150 -59.56 -13.98 14.02
CA SER A 150 -59.18 -15.39 13.87
C SER A 150 -60.42 -16.24 14.01
N SER A 151 -60.63 -17.20 13.11
CA SER A 151 -61.77 -18.13 13.18
C SER A 151 -61.68 -19.08 14.38
N ASN A 152 -60.47 -19.33 14.90
CA ASN A 152 -60.25 -20.16 16.09
C ASN A 152 -59.10 -19.59 16.94
N LYS A 153 -59.48 -18.75 17.91
CA LYS A 153 -58.56 -18.09 18.87
C LYS A 153 -57.81 -19.07 19.79
N LYS A 154 -58.23 -20.34 19.89
CA LYS A 154 -57.52 -21.40 20.62
C LYS A 154 -56.35 -21.96 19.81
N VAL A 155 -56.42 -21.95 18.47
CA VAL A 155 -55.32 -22.36 17.58
C VAL A 155 -54.34 -21.20 17.35
N ALA A 156 -54.83 -20.01 16.99
CA ALA A 156 -54.03 -18.79 16.93
C ALA A 156 -54.90 -17.55 17.18
N SER A 157 -54.38 -16.57 17.92
CA SER A 157 -55.04 -15.28 18.15
C SER A 157 -54.35 -14.18 17.36
N VAL A 158 -55.06 -13.12 16.98
CA VAL A 158 -54.48 -11.92 16.38
C VAL A 158 -54.89 -10.69 17.19
N SER A 159 -53.93 -9.82 17.49
CA SER A 159 -54.16 -8.60 18.28
C SER A 159 -54.77 -7.47 17.43
N LYS A 160 -55.22 -6.39 18.08
CA LYS A 160 -55.68 -5.16 17.38
C LYS A 160 -54.59 -4.52 16.51
N LYS A 161 -53.30 -4.76 16.83
CA LYS A 161 -52.14 -4.30 16.04
C LYS A 161 -51.75 -5.28 14.93
N GLY A 162 -52.48 -6.37 14.74
CA GLY A 162 -52.16 -7.38 13.71
C GLY A 162 -51.08 -8.38 14.13
N ILE A 163 -50.75 -8.49 15.42
CA ILE A 163 -49.79 -9.48 15.92
C ILE A 163 -50.51 -10.81 16.12
N VAL A 164 -50.24 -11.77 15.25
CA VAL A 164 -50.68 -13.16 15.34
C VAL A 164 -49.82 -13.90 16.36
N LYS A 165 -50.43 -14.67 17.27
CA LYS A 165 -49.78 -15.57 18.23
C LYS A 165 -50.30 -16.98 18.00
N ALA A 166 -49.41 -17.91 17.64
CA ALA A 166 -49.73 -19.33 17.50
C ALA A 166 -49.82 -19.99 18.89
N LYS A 167 -50.91 -20.73 19.16
CA LYS A 167 -51.22 -21.22 20.52
C LYS A 167 -51.31 -22.74 20.63
N LYS A 168 -51.90 -23.42 19.64
CA LYS A 168 -52.10 -24.88 19.70
C LYS A 168 -52.01 -25.47 18.30
N LYS A 169 -51.50 -26.70 18.19
CA LYS A 169 -51.50 -27.48 16.95
C LYS A 169 -52.90 -27.50 16.34
N GLY A 170 -53.01 -27.20 15.05
CA GLY A 170 -54.28 -27.14 14.32
C GLY A 170 -54.22 -26.20 13.13
N SER A 171 -55.37 -25.83 12.59
CA SER A 171 -55.44 -24.81 11.53
C SER A 171 -56.57 -23.82 11.82
N THR A 172 -56.36 -22.56 11.48
CA THR A 172 -57.35 -21.48 11.62
C THR A 172 -57.18 -20.45 10.50
N THR A 173 -58.21 -19.67 10.22
CA THR A 173 -58.17 -18.60 9.22
C THR A 173 -57.98 -17.26 9.90
N ILE A 174 -56.94 -16.52 9.51
CA ILE A 174 -56.72 -15.14 9.94
C ILE A 174 -57.27 -14.20 8.87
N THR A 175 -58.13 -13.28 9.28
CA THR A 175 -58.81 -12.33 8.40
C THR A 175 -58.44 -10.91 8.76
N ALA A 176 -58.13 -10.09 7.76
CA ALA A 176 -57.96 -8.66 7.86
C ALA A 176 -59.10 -7.96 7.09
N SER A 177 -59.87 -7.12 7.78
CA SER A 177 -61.04 -6.42 7.23
C SER A 177 -60.90 -4.91 7.43
N VAL A 178 -61.36 -4.10 6.49
CA VAL A 178 -61.33 -2.63 6.63
C VAL A 178 -62.63 -2.15 7.28
N LYS A 179 -62.53 -1.56 8.49
CA LYS A 179 -63.68 -1.07 9.27
C LYS A 179 -64.51 -0.08 8.43
N GLY A 180 -65.84 -0.29 8.40
CA GLY A 180 -66.75 0.55 7.63
C GLY A 180 -66.91 0.15 6.16
N THR A 181 -66.35 -1.01 5.74
CA THR A 181 -66.47 -1.52 4.38
C THR A 181 -66.65 -3.05 4.38
N ALA A 182 -67.12 -3.62 3.26
CA ALA A 182 -67.17 -5.07 3.06
C ALA A 182 -65.82 -5.69 2.64
N LYS A 183 -64.75 -4.88 2.50
CA LYS A 183 -63.45 -5.34 1.97
C LYS A 183 -62.65 -6.10 3.04
N ARG A 184 -62.30 -7.35 2.71
CA ARG A 184 -61.52 -8.25 3.57
C ARG A 184 -60.57 -9.12 2.76
N THR A 185 -59.54 -9.64 3.40
CA THR A 185 -58.64 -10.67 2.89
C THR A 185 -58.33 -11.65 4.01
N SER A 186 -58.06 -12.91 3.67
CA SER A 186 -57.77 -13.93 4.68
C SER A 186 -56.77 -14.96 4.16
N PHE A 187 -56.16 -15.70 5.09
CA PHE A 187 -55.33 -16.85 4.77
C PHE A 187 -55.48 -17.94 5.83
N LYS A 188 -55.29 -19.20 5.42
CA LYS A 188 -55.28 -20.36 6.31
C LYS A 188 -53.91 -20.45 6.99
N LEU A 189 -53.89 -20.32 8.30
CA LEU A 189 -52.72 -20.54 9.15
C LEU A 189 -52.73 -21.99 9.65
N LYS A 190 -51.62 -22.71 9.46
CA LYS A 190 -51.36 -24.00 10.10
C LYS A 190 -50.44 -23.76 11.29
N VAL A 191 -50.73 -24.40 12.42
CA VAL A 191 -49.92 -24.38 13.63
C VAL A 191 -49.47 -25.80 13.95
N LYS A 192 -48.17 -26.01 14.18
CA LYS A 192 -47.57 -27.29 14.59
C LYS A 192 -47.15 -27.24 16.07
N LYS A 193 -46.92 -28.41 16.66
CA LYS A 193 -46.33 -28.52 18.01
C LYS A 193 -44.87 -28.04 17.93
N ARG A 194 -44.46 -27.15 18.85
CA ARG A 194 -43.06 -26.73 18.94
C ARG A 194 -42.22 -27.85 19.57
N ILE A 195 -41.14 -28.22 18.90
CA ILE A 195 -40.14 -29.17 19.41
C ILE A 195 -38.91 -28.34 19.72
N LYS A 196 -38.61 -28.16 21.02
CA LYS A 196 -37.49 -27.32 21.46
C LYS A 196 -36.16 -28.02 21.20
N ILE A 197 -35.17 -27.26 20.74
CA ILE A 197 -33.79 -27.74 20.64
C ILE A 197 -33.19 -27.97 22.03
N LYS A 198 -32.47 -29.08 22.20
CA LYS A 198 -31.71 -29.43 23.42
C LYS A 198 -30.23 -29.09 23.28
N LYS A 199 -29.63 -29.52 22.16
CA LYS A 199 -28.19 -29.38 21.86
C LYS A 199 -28.00 -29.00 20.39
N ILE A 200 -26.98 -28.19 20.14
CA ILE A 200 -26.44 -27.86 18.82
C ILE A 200 -24.95 -28.20 18.85
N THR A 201 -24.42 -28.78 17.79
CA THR A 201 -22.98 -28.98 17.59
C THR A 201 -22.55 -28.36 16.28
N LEU A 202 -21.29 -27.95 16.22
CA LEU A 202 -20.63 -27.42 15.04
C LEU A 202 -19.29 -28.15 14.92
N SER A 203 -18.98 -28.69 13.75
CA SER A 203 -17.75 -29.45 13.49
C SER A 203 -17.26 -29.21 12.06
N GLY A 204 -15.97 -29.37 11.84
CA GLY A 204 -15.31 -29.22 10.54
C GLY A 204 -13.79 -29.21 10.73
N GLU A 205 -13.05 -28.86 9.67
CA GLU A 205 -11.61 -28.69 9.75
C GLU A 205 -11.22 -27.58 10.73
N ASN A 206 -10.07 -27.75 11.39
CA ASN A 206 -9.55 -26.80 12.38
C ASN A 206 -8.49 -25.87 11.80
N THR A 207 -8.04 -26.12 10.56
CA THR A 207 -6.97 -25.38 9.87
C THR A 207 -7.34 -25.13 8.42
N ALA A 208 -6.96 -23.97 7.88
CA ALA A 208 -7.03 -23.62 6.46
C ALA A 208 -5.89 -22.69 6.08
N LEU A 209 -5.55 -22.65 4.79
CA LEU A 209 -4.72 -21.61 4.23
C LEU A 209 -5.55 -20.36 3.91
N VAL A 210 -4.90 -19.20 3.86
CA VAL A 210 -5.52 -17.96 3.35
C VAL A 210 -6.09 -18.20 1.94
N GLY A 211 -7.32 -17.73 1.70
CA GLY A 211 -8.03 -17.89 0.44
C GLY A 211 -8.86 -19.18 0.31
N GLU A 212 -8.64 -20.17 1.17
CA GLU A 212 -9.43 -21.40 1.16
C GLU A 212 -10.84 -21.21 1.74
N GLN A 213 -11.72 -22.18 1.46
CA GLN A 213 -13.04 -22.27 2.06
C GLN A 213 -13.20 -23.60 2.80
N ILE A 214 -13.79 -23.55 3.99
CA ILE A 214 -14.11 -24.73 4.80
C ILE A 214 -15.62 -24.78 5.01
N ALA A 215 -16.25 -25.92 4.76
CA ALA A 215 -17.65 -26.16 5.11
C ALA A 215 -17.76 -26.69 6.55
N LEU A 216 -18.52 -26.00 7.41
CA LEU A 216 -18.84 -26.48 8.75
C LEU A 216 -20.16 -27.26 8.76
N THR A 217 -20.17 -28.39 9.46
CA THR A 217 -21.35 -29.21 9.67
C THR A 217 -22.02 -28.85 10.99
N THR A 218 -23.30 -28.49 10.92
CA THR A 218 -24.14 -28.25 12.11
C THR A 218 -25.08 -29.43 12.36
N THR A 219 -25.13 -29.94 13.59
CA THR A 219 -26.13 -30.94 13.98
C THR A 219 -27.03 -30.44 15.11
N LEU A 220 -28.34 -30.74 15.00
CA LEU A 220 -29.36 -30.34 15.97
C LEU A 220 -29.92 -31.58 16.67
N SER A 221 -30.07 -31.50 17.99
CA SER A 221 -30.71 -32.56 18.79
C SER A 221 -31.88 -32.00 19.60
N PRO A 222 -33.10 -32.54 19.45
CA PRO A 222 -33.47 -33.60 18.51
C PRO A 222 -33.43 -33.14 17.04
N LYS A 223 -33.17 -34.06 16.09
CA LYS A 223 -33.03 -33.75 14.65
C LYS A 223 -34.27 -33.11 14.04
N ASN A 224 -35.46 -33.42 14.58
CA ASN A 224 -36.75 -32.87 14.14
C ASN A 224 -37.19 -31.63 14.95
N THR A 225 -36.26 -30.92 15.59
CA THR A 225 -36.54 -29.64 16.26
C THR A 225 -37.23 -28.66 15.31
N THR A 226 -38.15 -27.85 15.84
CA THR A 226 -38.74 -26.72 15.08
C THR A 226 -37.95 -25.43 15.26
N ASP A 227 -36.91 -25.46 16.07
CA ASP A 227 -36.01 -24.34 16.32
C ASP A 227 -34.75 -24.51 15.44
N ASP A 228 -34.94 -24.46 14.12
CA ASP A 228 -33.94 -24.81 13.08
C ASP A 228 -33.38 -23.61 12.31
N THR A 229 -33.86 -22.41 12.59
CA THR A 229 -33.30 -21.18 12.00
C THR A 229 -31.96 -20.85 12.66
N LEU A 230 -30.88 -21.11 11.92
CA LEU A 230 -29.50 -20.87 12.35
C LEU A 230 -29.03 -19.48 11.96
N VAL A 231 -28.12 -18.94 12.76
CA VAL A 231 -27.38 -17.70 12.49
C VAL A 231 -25.92 -17.97 12.80
N PHE A 232 -25.08 -17.81 11.79
CA PHE A 232 -23.63 -17.92 11.92
C PHE A 232 -23.01 -16.54 12.15
N SER A 233 -21.90 -16.52 12.87
CA SER A 233 -21.11 -15.32 13.09
C SER A 233 -19.65 -15.68 13.33
N SER A 234 -18.73 -14.88 12.79
CA SER A 234 -17.31 -14.92 13.12
C SER A 234 -17.00 -13.89 14.20
N ASN A 235 -16.14 -14.23 15.15
CA ASN A 235 -15.65 -13.24 16.12
C ASN A 235 -14.60 -12.29 15.53
N ASN A 236 -14.00 -12.65 14.38
CA ASN A 236 -13.07 -11.79 13.66
C ASN A 236 -13.27 -11.94 12.13
N PRO A 237 -14.23 -11.20 11.54
CA PRO A 237 -14.50 -11.23 10.11
C PRO A 237 -13.31 -10.85 9.22
N SER A 238 -12.31 -10.11 9.73
CA SER A 238 -11.12 -9.80 8.93
C SER A 238 -10.21 -11.02 8.78
N VAL A 239 -10.23 -11.98 9.72
CA VAL A 239 -9.48 -13.25 9.62
C VAL A 239 -10.28 -14.26 8.81
N ALA A 240 -11.57 -14.44 9.11
CA ALA A 240 -12.45 -15.30 8.33
C ALA A 240 -13.93 -14.89 8.46
N THR A 241 -14.68 -15.01 7.37
CA THR A 241 -16.14 -14.82 7.34
C THR A 241 -16.85 -16.16 7.26
N VAL A 242 -18.14 -16.22 7.64
CA VAL A 242 -18.99 -17.42 7.49
C VAL A 242 -20.32 -17.01 6.89
N ASN A 243 -20.81 -17.74 5.90
CA ASN A 243 -22.09 -17.48 5.24
C ASN A 243 -23.28 -18.17 5.95
N GLU A 244 -24.48 -18.03 5.42
CA GLU A 244 -25.70 -18.62 5.99
C GLU A 244 -25.72 -20.15 5.96
N ASP A 245 -24.95 -20.76 5.03
CA ASP A 245 -24.81 -22.21 4.86
C ASP A 245 -23.71 -22.83 5.74
N GLY A 246 -22.99 -22.01 6.52
CA GLY A 246 -21.89 -22.47 7.37
C GLY A 246 -20.56 -22.67 6.63
N VAL A 247 -20.43 -22.12 5.42
CA VAL A 247 -19.15 -22.09 4.68
C VAL A 247 -18.32 -20.90 5.17
N VAL A 248 -17.11 -21.19 5.63
CA VAL A 248 -16.11 -20.25 6.11
C VAL A 248 -15.19 -19.87 4.97
N THR A 249 -14.91 -18.58 4.78
CA THR A 249 -13.92 -18.06 3.82
C THR A 249 -12.76 -17.43 4.58
N SER A 250 -11.54 -17.90 4.31
CA SER A 250 -10.31 -17.50 4.98
C SER A 250 -9.67 -16.27 4.31
N HIS A 251 -9.43 -15.20 5.07
CA HIS A 251 -8.93 -13.92 4.53
C HIS A 251 -7.50 -13.58 4.97
N HIS A 252 -7.17 -13.79 6.24
CA HIS A 252 -5.84 -13.49 6.79
C HIS A 252 -5.43 -14.57 7.79
N ALA A 253 -4.12 -14.80 7.92
CA ALA A 253 -3.61 -15.71 8.94
C ALA A 253 -3.99 -15.25 10.35
N GLY A 254 -4.34 -16.21 11.20
CA GLY A 254 -4.76 -15.95 12.57
C GLY A 254 -5.78 -16.96 13.10
N LYS A 255 -6.11 -16.84 14.38
CA LYS A 255 -7.10 -17.70 15.04
C LYS A 255 -8.47 -17.03 15.06
N VAL A 256 -9.50 -17.77 14.67
CA VAL A 256 -10.88 -17.30 14.62
C VAL A 256 -11.83 -18.32 15.25
N THR A 257 -12.92 -17.84 15.82
CA THR A 257 -13.99 -18.66 16.38
C THR A 257 -15.28 -18.40 15.62
N ILE A 258 -15.79 -19.44 14.97
CA ILE A 258 -17.10 -19.41 14.33
C ILE A 258 -18.15 -19.87 15.34
N THR A 259 -19.21 -19.08 15.49
CA THR A 259 -20.33 -19.37 16.37
C THR A 259 -21.59 -19.59 15.54
N VAL A 260 -22.27 -20.72 15.75
CA VAL A 260 -23.63 -20.94 15.27
C VAL A 260 -24.59 -20.82 16.43
N ARG A 261 -25.68 -20.06 16.24
CA ARG A 261 -26.76 -19.93 17.22
C ARG A 261 -28.10 -20.19 16.57
N VAL A 262 -29.05 -20.70 17.36
CA VAL A 262 -30.45 -20.74 16.95
C VAL A 262 -31.08 -19.36 17.22
N LYS A 263 -31.73 -18.76 16.23
CA LYS A 263 -32.24 -17.37 16.28
C LYS A 263 -33.12 -17.08 17.50
N GLU A 264 -34.07 -17.98 17.76
CA GLU A 264 -35.08 -17.84 18.83
C GLU A 264 -34.68 -18.53 20.14
N SER A 265 -33.40 -18.92 20.30
CA SER A 265 -32.93 -19.59 21.52
C SER A 265 -31.57 -19.05 21.99
N LYS A 266 -31.20 -19.38 23.24
CA LYS A 266 -29.86 -19.09 23.79
C LYS A 266 -28.82 -20.18 23.45
N LYS A 267 -29.22 -21.25 22.77
CA LYS A 267 -28.34 -22.37 22.41
C LYS A 267 -27.41 -21.96 21.27
N LYS A 268 -26.13 -22.23 21.45
CA LYS A 268 -25.04 -21.95 20.50
C LYS A 268 -23.98 -23.03 20.55
N ALA A 269 -23.27 -23.22 19.46
CA ALA A 269 -22.04 -24.00 19.37
C ALA A 269 -20.93 -23.12 18.80
N LYS A 270 -19.69 -23.47 19.10
CA LYS A 270 -18.49 -22.77 18.63
C LYS A 270 -17.55 -23.77 17.96
N HIS A 271 -16.83 -23.30 16.95
CA HIS A 271 -15.76 -24.03 16.28
C HIS A 271 -14.55 -23.09 16.16
N HIS A 272 -13.36 -23.59 16.48
CA HIS A 272 -12.13 -22.80 16.45
C HIS A 272 -11.31 -23.19 15.23
N ILE A 273 -10.87 -22.20 14.46
CA ILE A 273 -10.14 -22.39 13.21
C ILE A 273 -8.85 -21.57 13.30
N THR A 274 -7.74 -22.16 12.88
CA THR A 274 -6.46 -21.46 12.67
C THR A 274 -6.23 -21.30 11.17
N ILE A 275 -6.16 -20.05 10.71
CA ILE A 275 -5.81 -19.74 9.33
C ILE A 275 -4.30 -19.53 9.27
N GLU A 276 -3.64 -20.23 8.36
CA GLU A 276 -2.19 -20.17 8.14
C GLU A 276 -1.88 -19.42 6.85
N ASP A 277 -0.73 -18.74 6.83
CA ASP A 277 -0.24 -18.11 5.62
C ASP A 277 0.19 -19.15 4.59
N ILE A 278 0.13 -18.77 3.32
CA ILE A 278 0.74 -19.54 2.24
C ILE A 278 2.23 -19.15 2.18
N PRO A 279 3.17 -20.07 2.50
CA PRO A 279 4.58 -19.73 2.54
C PRO A 279 5.20 -19.69 1.14
N TYR A 280 6.34 -19.02 1.02
CA TYR A 280 7.19 -19.20 -0.16
C TYR A 280 7.80 -20.61 -0.19
N THR A 281 7.91 -21.16 -1.39
CA THR A 281 8.62 -22.40 -1.74
C THR A 281 9.90 -22.13 -2.52
N SER A 282 10.04 -20.95 -3.13
CA SER A 282 11.27 -20.50 -3.79
C SER A 282 11.51 -19.01 -3.62
N ILE A 283 12.79 -18.63 -3.58
CA ILE A 283 13.26 -17.24 -3.53
C ILE A 283 14.56 -17.12 -4.30
N GLU A 284 14.60 -16.21 -5.26
CA GLU A 284 15.79 -15.88 -6.04
C GLU A 284 15.85 -14.37 -6.27
N PHE A 285 17.05 -13.83 -6.48
CA PHE A 285 17.15 -12.45 -6.97
C PHE A 285 16.78 -12.40 -8.45
N ALA A 286 16.02 -11.37 -8.84
CA ALA A 286 15.75 -11.12 -10.23
C ALA A 286 17.05 -10.81 -11.00
N LYS A 287 17.17 -11.35 -12.22
CA LYS A 287 18.38 -11.23 -13.05
C LYS A 287 18.70 -9.79 -13.48
N ASN A 288 17.71 -8.90 -13.45
CA ASN A 288 17.85 -7.50 -13.83
C ASN A 288 18.28 -6.59 -12.67
N ASN A 289 18.52 -7.13 -11.47
CA ASN A 289 19.17 -6.36 -10.42
C ASN A 289 20.55 -5.86 -10.89
N PRO A 290 20.99 -4.68 -10.45
CA PRO A 290 22.28 -4.14 -10.84
C PRO A 290 23.41 -5.01 -10.28
N VAL A 291 24.48 -5.19 -11.03
CA VAL A 291 25.73 -5.82 -10.54
C VAL A 291 26.70 -4.79 -9.95
N SER A 292 26.43 -3.50 -10.13
CA SER A 292 27.23 -2.39 -9.60
C SER A 292 26.36 -1.21 -9.18
N LEU A 293 26.73 -0.51 -8.12
CA LEU A 293 26.12 0.74 -7.67
C LEU A 293 27.18 1.82 -7.48
N GLU A 294 26.81 3.08 -7.69
CA GLU A 294 27.68 4.21 -7.38
C GLU A 294 27.52 4.59 -5.90
N SER A 295 28.64 4.86 -5.22
CA SER A 295 28.67 5.32 -3.83
C SER A 295 27.77 6.54 -3.62
N GLY A 296 26.91 6.50 -2.60
CA GLY A 296 25.90 7.51 -2.31
C GLY A 296 24.51 7.21 -2.92
N THR A 297 24.41 6.21 -3.80
CA THR A 297 23.11 5.81 -4.39
C THR A 297 22.44 4.68 -3.61
N SER A 298 21.14 4.48 -3.84
CA SER A 298 20.38 3.36 -3.29
C SER A 298 19.58 2.64 -4.36
N HIS A 299 19.36 1.34 -4.18
CA HIS A 299 18.59 0.51 -5.10
C HIS A 299 17.74 -0.52 -4.37
N LYS A 300 16.47 -0.67 -4.78
CA LYS A 300 15.56 -1.67 -4.24
C LYS A 300 15.76 -3.01 -4.94
N MET A 301 16.33 -3.97 -4.24
CA MET A 301 16.57 -5.30 -4.81
C MET A 301 15.25 -6.03 -5.08
N GLN A 302 15.16 -6.62 -6.26
CA GLN A 302 13.99 -7.36 -6.71
C GLN A 302 14.18 -8.86 -6.49
N LEU A 303 13.15 -9.52 -5.95
CA LEU A 303 13.11 -10.96 -5.78
C LEU A 303 12.09 -11.58 -6.74
N VAL A 304 12.43 -12.75 -7.28
CA VAL A 304 11.47 -13.67 -7.90
C VAL A 304 11.13 -14.71 -6.84
N THR A 305 9.85 -14.82 -6.51
CA THR A 305 9.36 -15.70 -5.44
C THR A 305 8.24 -16.59 -5.95
N GLY A 306 8.14 -17.79 -5.39
CA GLY A 306 7.06 -18.73 -5.67
C GLY A 306 6.51 -19.30 -4.36
N PRO A 307 5.22 -19.67 -4.30
CA PRO A 307 4.20 -19.46 -5.33
C PRO A 307 3.71 -17.99 -5.38
N ALA A 308 3.06 -17.60 -6.48
CA ALA A 308 2.59 -16.22 -6.68
C ALA A 308 1.49 -15.77 -5.69
N ASN A 309 0.76 -16.72 -5.10
CA ASN A 309 -0.28 -16.47 -4.10
C ASN A 309 0.22 -16.64 -2.65
N ALA A 310 1.53 -16.71 -2.43
CA ALA A 310 2.08 -16.69 -1.07
C ALA A 310 1.61 -15.43 -0.32
N THR A 311 1.33 -15.57 0.97
CA THR A 311 0.84 -14.49 1.84
C THR A 311 1.82 -14.10 2.94
N ASP A 312 2.84 -14.95 3.19
CA ASP A 312 3.93 -14.62 4.09
C ASP A 312 5.17 -14.11 3.34
N HIS A 313 5.38 -12.79 3.41
CA HIS A 313 6.46 -12.08 2.72
C HIS A 313 7.64 -11.72 3.62
N ARG A 314 7.78 -12.36 4.80
CA ARG A 314 8.78 -11.97 5.79
C ARG A 314 10.19 -12.40 5.35
N ILE A 315 10.96 -11.47 4.80
CA ILE A 315 12.36 -11.65 4.44
C ILE A 315 13.27 -11.01 5.50
N LYS A 316 14.41 -11.65 5.79
CA LYS A 316 15.53 -11.09 6.53
C LYS A 316 16.64 -10.74 5.55
N TRP A 317 17.02 -9.48 5.54
CA TRP A 317 18.07 -8.95 4.68
C TRP A 317 19.38 -8.76 5.45
N THR A 318 20.51 -9.10 4.84
CA THR A 318 21.84 -8.86 5.41
C THR A 318 22.83 -8.42 4.35
N SER A 319 23.82 -7.62 4.75
CA SER A 319 24.99 -7.26 3.95
C SER A 319 26.23 -7.87 4.57
N SER A 320 27.12 -8.46 3.75
CA SER A 320 28.40 -8.99 4.21
C SER A 320 29.37 -7.90 4.70
N ASN A 321 29.16 -6.64 4.30
CA ASN A 321 29.94 -5.51 4.79
C ASN A 321 29.09 -4.24 4.90
N LYS A 322 28.54 -4.00 6.10
CA LYS A 322 27.71 -2.82 6.41
C LYS A 322 28.44 -1.48 6.29
N THR A 323 29.77 -1.46 6.32
CA THR A 323 30.55 -0.23 6.13
C THR A 323 30.65 0.16 4.66
N ALA A 324 30.33 -0.75 3.74
CA ALA A 324 30.36 -0.51 2.30
C ALA A 324 28.97 -0.48 1.67
N ALA A 325 28.07 -1.35 2.14
CA ALA A 325 26.66 -1.31 1.75
C ALA A 325 25.76 -1.71 2.91
N THR A 326 24.71 -0.95 3.14
CA THR A 326 23.62 -1.35 4.05
C THR A 326 22.43 -1.86 3.25
N VAL A 327 21.61 -2.70 3.86
CA VAL A 327 20.32 -3.13 3.31
C VAL A 327 19.26 -2.98 4.40
N ASP A 328 18.15 -2.35 4.07
CA ASP A 328 17.03 -2.15 5.00
C ASP A 328 16.12 -3.39 5.08
N GLU A 329 15.10 -3.35 5.94
CA GLU A 329 14.13 -4.44 6.10
C GLU A 329 13.28 -4.72 4.85
N ASN A 330 13.20 -3.73 3.96
CA ASN A 330 12.46 -3.81 2.72
C ASN A 330 13.34 -4.34 1.58
N GLY A 331 14.66 -4.49 1.74
CA GLY A 331 15.58 -4.90 0.68
C GLY A 331 16.13 -3.74 -0.16
N THR A 332 16.04 -2.51 0.33
CA THR A 332 16.71 -1.35 -0.28
C THR A 332 18.16 -1.34 0.15
N VAL A 333 19.07 -1.45 -0.81
CA VAL A 333 20.52 -1.41 -0.61
C VAL A 333 21.01 0.02 -0.81
N THR A 334 21.75 0.55 0.16
CA THR A 334 22.44 1.85 0.05
C THR A 334 23.94 1.62 -0.07
N ALA A 335 24.53 2.11 -1.15
CA ALA A 335 25.96 2.05 -1.40
C ALA A 335 26.68 3.18 -0.65
N LEU A 336 27.59 2.85 0.26
CA LEU A 336 28.24 3.81 1.15
C LEU A 336 29.67 4.16 0.73
N ARG A 337 30.45 3.17 0.31
CA ARG A 337 31.83 3.37 -0.14
C ARG A 337 32.23 2.35 -1.21
N PRO A 338 33.17 2.69 -2.10
CA PRO A 338 33.62 1.78 -3.14
C PRO A 338 34.24 0.49 -2.58
N ILE A 339 33.88 -0.63 -3.19
CA ILE A 339 34.39 -1.98 -2.90
C ILE A 339 34.13 -2.90 -4.09
N GLU A 340 35.04 -3.82 -4.36
CA GLU A 340 34.93 -4.75 -5.50
C GLU A 340 33.77 -5.74 -5.37
N THR A 341 33.49 -6.19 -4.15
CA THR A 341 32.37 -7.10 -3.88
C THR A 341 31.84 -6.90 -2.47
N VAL A 342 30.52 -6.74 -2.38
CA VAL A 342 29.73 -6.89 -1.16
C VAL A 342 28.54 -7.78 -1.49
N THR A 343 28.22 -8.71 -0.59
CA THR A 343 27.15 -9.69 -0.80
C THR A 343 25.93 -9.26 -0.02
N ILE A 344 24.80 -9.13 -0.72
CA ILE A 344 23.48 -8.91 -0.13
C ILE A 344 22.76 -10.25 -0.10
N THR A 345 22.27 -10.64 1.06
CA THR A 345 21.59 -11.93 1.26
C THR A 345 20.15 -11.69 1.71
N ALA A 346 19.23 -12.40 1.07
CA ALA A 346 17.82 -12.47 1.46
C ALA A 346 17.52 -13.88 1.99
N VAL A 347 17.02 -13.96 3.22
CA VAL A 347 16.63 -15.21 3.88
C VAL A 347 15.16 -15.16 4.21
N TYR A 348 14.36 -16.11 3.71
CA TYR A 348 12.95 -16.20 4.09
C TYR A 348 12.81 -16.65 5.56
N LYS A 349 12.07 -15.90 6.37
CA LYS A 349 12.05 -16.14 7.83
C LYS A 349 11.40 -17.45 8.23
N THR A 350 10.36 -17.88 7.52
CA THR A 350 9.58 -19.09 7.88
C THR A 350 10.29 -20.37 7.46
N ASN A 351 11.04 -20.32 6.36
CA ASN A 351 11.93 -21.40 5.97
C ASN A 351 13.33 -20.83 5.65
N PRO A 352 14.24 -20.77 6.65
CA PRO A 352 15.59 -20.24 6.46
C PRO A 352 16.45 -21.00 5.44
N ALA A 353 16.07 -22.21 5.03
CA ALA A 353 16.73 -22.92 3.93
C ALA A 353 16.50 -22.23 2.57
N LEU A 354 15.42 -21.44 2.44
CA LEU A 354 15.19 -20.56 1.30
C LEU A 354 15.99 -19.28 1.48
N THR A 355 17.19 -19.28 0.89
CA THR A 355 18.15 -18.17 0.92
C THR A 355 18.70 -17.93 -0.47
N CYS A 356 18.91 -16.67 -0.83
CA CYS A 356 19.60 -16.28 -2.05
C CYS A 356 20.57 -15.12 -1.76
N SER A 357 21.61 -15.00 -2.58
CA SER A 357 22.64 -13.97 -2.41
C SER A 357 22.93 -13.27 -3.74
N TRP A 358 23.25 -11.98 -3.64
CA TRP A 358 23.59 -11.13 -4.77
C TRP A 358 24.89 -10.39 -4.50
N ASN A 359 25.86 -10.51 -5.40
CA ASN A 359 27.13 -9.82 -5.31
C ASN A 359 27.04 -8.47 -6.03
N LEU A 360 27.36 -7.40 -5.31
CA LEU A 360 27.41 -6.03 -5.81
C LEU A 360 28.84 -5.52 -5.79
N LYS A 361 29.25 -4.88 -6.88
CA LYS A 361 30.36 -3.93 -6.89
C LYS A 361 29.86 -2.56 -6.46
N ILE A 362 30.64 -1.80 -5.70
CA ILE A 362 30.38 -0.39 -5.45
C ILE A 362 31.50 0.44 -6.04
N THR A 363 31.13 1.37 -6.92
CA THR A 363 32.05 2.27 -7.60
C THR A 363 32.00 3.67 -6.99
N ARG A 364 33.05 4.43 -7.26
CA ARG A 364 33.12 5.86 -7.09
C ARG A 364 33.86 6.43 -8.29
N THR A 365 33.12 7.03 -9.19
CA THR A 365 33.63 7.63 -10.43
C THR A 365 34.10 9.07 -10.24
N LYS A 366 33.57 9.76 -9.21
CA LYS A 366 33.92 11.14 -8.86
C LYS A 366 34.64 11.27 -7.53
N GLY A 367 35.61 12.18 -7.45
CA GLY A 367 36.34 12.52 -6.23
C GLY A 367 35.43 12.78 -5.01
N TYR A 368 35.90 12.51 -3.79
CA TYR A 368 35.22 12.93 -2.56
C TYR A 368 35.33 14.43 -2.31
N ILE A 369 36.44 15.03 -2.71
CA ILE A 369 36.77 16.41 -2.42
C ILE A 369 36.08 17.32 -3.42
N THR A 370 35.45 18.35 -2.90
CA THR A 370 34.94 19.47 -3.70
C THR A 370 35.76 20.72 -3.41
N LYS A 371 35.77 21.68 -4.34
CA LYS A 371 36.42 22.98 -4.09
C LYS A 371 35.89 23.64 -2.82
N GLN A 372 34.58 23.55 -2.58
CA GLN A 372 33.93 24.10 -1.38
C GLN A 372 34.48 23.49 -0.08
N MET A 373 34.79 22.18 -0.07
CA MET A 373 35.41 21.55 1.11
C MET A 373 36.79 22.15 1.40
N LEU A 374 37.58 22.42 0.37
CA LEU A 374 38.90 23.06 0.51
C LEU A 374 38.76 24.52 0.94
N ASP A 375 37.82 25.27 0.36
CA ASP A 375 37.53 26.66 0.73
C ASP A 375 37.16 26.77 2.22
N ASN A 376 36.45 25.78 2.77
CA ASN A 376 36.02 25.76 4.18
C ASN A 376 37.15 25.44 5.18
N LEU A 377 38.33 24.98 4.74
CA LEU A 377 39.43 24.61 5.62
C LEU A 377 40.29 25.81 6.08
N ASP A 378 40.08 26.99 5.48
CA ASP A 378 40.95 28.16 5.61
C ASP A 378 42.43 27.80 5.39
N LEU A 379 42.77 27.56 4.13
CA LEU A 379 44.11 27.17 3.70
C LEU A 379 44.99 28.38 3.36
N THR A 380 44.65 29.59 3.80
CA THR A 380 45.30 30.83 3.35
C THR A 380 46.79 30.86 3.74
N SER A 381 47.09 30.63 5.02
CA SER A 381 48.46 30.55 5.56
C SER A 381 49.17 29.25 5.23
N ILE A 382 48.43 28.15 5.02
CA ILE A 382 48.98 26.81 4.81
C ILE A 382 49.69 26.71 3.45
N LYS A 383 50.99 26.40 3.46
CA LYS A 383 51.83 26.30 2.25
C LYS A 383 52.27 24.89 1.91
N LYS A 384 52.05 23.93 2.80
CA LYS A 384 52.54 22.55 2.67
C LYS A 384 51.36 21.59 2.59
N VAL A 385 51.48 20.55 1.78
CA VAL A 385 50.49 19.47 1.70
C VAL A 385 51.17 18.12 1.84
N MET A 386 50.59 17.24 2.65
CA MET A 386 51.05 15.86 2.82
C MET A 386 49.90 14.93 2.43
N ILE A 387 50.15 14.01 1.50
CA ILE A 387 49.15 13.04 1.03
C ILE A 387 49.57 11.64 1.45
N THR A 388 48.76 11.00 2.29
CA THR A 388 49.05 9.69 2.88
C THR A 388 48.02 8.63 2.50
N ALA A 389 48.40 7.35 2.63
CA ALA A 389 47.56 6.24 2.24
C ALA A 389 46.61 5.85 3.37
N HIS A 390 47.15 5.67 4.56
CA HIS A 390 46.43 5.24 5.75
C HIS A 390 46.62 6.25 6.89
N PRO A 391 45.68 6.27 7.84
CA PRO A 391 45.80 7.11 9.04
C PRO A 391 46.74 6.43 10.04
N ASP A 392 47.98 6.91 10.08
CA ASP A 392 49.16 6.47 10.84
C ASP A 392 50.44 6.84 10.05
N ASP A 393 50.36 6.74 8.71
CA ASP A 393 51.47 7.01 7.80
C ASP A 393 52.07 8.42 8.01
N GLU A 394 51.24 9.42 8.26
CA GLU A 394 51.68 10.81 8.48
C GLU A 394 52.55 10.94 9.72
N THR A 395 52.30 10.12 10.75
CA THR A 395 53.14 10.09 11.95
C THR A 395 54.34 9.17 11.81
N LEU A 396 54.22 8.04 11.13
CA LEU A 396 55.34 7.10 10.93
C LEU A 396 56.43 7.75 10.09
N TRP A 397 56.04 8.40 8.99
CA TRP A 397 56.97 8.85 7.96
C TRP A 397 57.16 10.36 7.88
N GLY A 398 56.37 11.15 8.61
CA GLY A 398 56.43 12.61 8.56
C GLY A 398 56.16 13.31 9.89
N GLY A 399 56.09 12.57 11.00
CA GLY A 399 55.59 13.09 12.27
C GLY A 399 56.43 14.24 12.85
N GLY A 400 57.75 14.24 12.63
CA GLY A 400 58.63 15.36 12.98
C GLY A 400 58.27 16.63 12.22
N HIS A 401 58.03 16.51 10.91
CA HIS A 401 57.62 17.63 10.07
C HIS A 401 56.25 18.21 10.45
N LEU A 402 55.33 17.38 10.95
CA LEU A 402 54.03 17.84 11.45
C LEU A 402 54.17 18.64 12.75
N ILE A 403 55.09 18.25 13.65
CA ILE A 403 55.30 18.98 14.92
C ILE A 403 55.80 20.40 14.66
N GLU A 404 56.62 20.59 13.62
CA GLU A 404 57.32 21.85 13.34
C GLU A 404 56.68 22.67 12.22
N GLY A 405 55.63 22.16 11.56
CA GLY A 405 55.06 22.77 10.36
C GLY A 405 53.55 22.82 10.33
N GLU A 406 53.01 23.68 9.47
CA GLU A 406 51.58 23.76 9.19
C GLU A 406 51.28 23.15 7.81
N TYR A 407 50.58 22.02 7.82
CA TYR A 407 50.23 21.23 6.66
C TYR A 407 48.71 21.20 6.43
N LEU A 408 48.34 20.98 5.17
CA LEU A 408 47.15 20.23 4.84
C LEU A 408 47.53 18.75 4.74
N VAL A 409 47.04 17.92 5.66
CA VAL A 409 47.26 16.47 5.62
C VAL A 409 46.02 15.77 5.07
N VAL A 410 46.18 15.08 3.95
CA VAL A 410 45.10 14.32 3.30
C VAL A 410 45.39 12.84 3.40
N CYS A 411 44.63 12.15 4.25
CA CYS A 411 44.64 10.70 4.32
C CYS A 411 43.61 10.11 3.35
N MET A 412 44.06 9.30 2.40
CA MET A 412 43.20 8.82 1.32
C MET A 412 42.21 7.73 1.75
N THR A 413 42.39 7.03 2.89
CA THR A 413 41.55 5.89 3.25
C THR A 413 41.06 5.91 4.70
N HIS A 414 40.17 4.96 5.02
CA HIS A 414 39.70 4.66 6.39
C HIS A 414 38.89 5.78 7.09
N GLY A 415 38.40 6.79 6.39
CA GLY A 415 37.49 7.78 7.00
C GLY A 415 36.23 7.14 7.60
N TRP A 416 35.74 6.05 6.99
CA TRP A 416 34.59 5.28 7.45
C TRP A 416 34.86 4.47 8.73
N ASN A 417 36.12 4.33 9.14
CA ASN A 417 36.50 3.59 10.35
C ASN A 417 36.58 4.57 11.54
N PRO A 418 35.64 4.50 12.51
CA PRO A 418 35.55 5.51 13.56
C PRO A 418 36.82 5.61 14.43
N LYS A 419 37.47 4.47 14.73
CA LYS A 419 38.67 4.45 15.57
C LYS A 419 39.85 5.07 14.85
N ARG A 420 40.06 4.69 13.59
CA ARG A 420 41.15 5.21 12.76
C ARG A 420 40.97 6.71 12.46
N ARG A 421 39.74 7.13 12.11
CA ARG A 421 39.40 8.55 11.94
C ARG A 421 39.65 9.34 13.22
N THR A 422 39.19 8.85 14.38
CA THR A 422 39.37 9.57 15.65
C THR A 422 40.85 9.76 15.98
N ALA A 423 41.67 8.70 15.84
CA ALA A 423 43.11 8.80 16.08
C ALA A 423 43.76 9.84 15.13
N PHE A 424 43.39 9.82 13.85
CA PHE A 424 43.86 10.80 12.86
C PHE A 424 43.49 12.23 13.21
N GLU A 425 42.21 12.50 13.45
CA GLU A 425 41.75 13.84 13.79
C GLU A 425 42.40 14.37 15.07
N GLN A 426 42.60 13.52 16.07
CA GLN A 426 43.29 13.90 17.29
C GLN A 426 44.75 14.27 17.00
N THR A 427 45.47 13.48 16.20
CA THR A 427 46.86 13.76 15.79
C THR A 427 46.95 15.12 15.11
N MET A 428 46.12 15.38 14.11
CA MET A 428 46.12 16.66 13.39
C MET A 428 45.81 17.85 14.31
N ARG A 429 44.91 17.68 15.28
CA ARG A 429 44.63 18.72 16.30
C ARG A 429 45.81 18.98 17.24
N THR A 430 46.70 18.01 17.43
CA THR A 430 47.88 18.16 18.32
C THR A 430 48.96 18.99 17.67
N THR A 431 49.09 18.88 16.36
CA THR A 431 50.05 19.65 15.54
C THR A 431 49.43 20.90 14.92
N ASN A 432 48.13 21.15 15.17
CA ASN A 432 47.35 22.25 14.60
C ASN A 432 47.30 22.25 13.06
N ASP A 433 47.40 21.07 12.46
CA ASP A 433 47.32 20.88 11.00
C ASP A 433 45.88 20.91 10.49
N LYS A 434 45.70 21.38 9.25
CA LYS A 434 44.45 21.21 8.51
C LYS A 434 44.42 19.80 7.93
N TYR A 435 43.25 19.20 7.84
CA TYR A 435 43.18 17.80 7.45
C TYR A 435 41.93 17.39 6.69
N LEU A 436 42.07 16.32 5.91
CA LEU A 436 40.98 15.56 5.29
C LEU A 436 41.26 14.06 5.44
N ILE A 437 40.24 13.28 5.74
CA ILE A 437 40.32 11.81 5.72
C ILE A 437 39.19 11.24 4.86
N LEU A 438 39.57 10.49 3.83
CA LEU A 438 38.66 10.03 2.78
C LEU A 438 38.25 8.56 2.97
N ASP A 439 37.16 8.18 2.31
CA ASP A 439 36.53 6.86 2.48
C ASP A 439 36.95 5.86 1.39
N TYR A 440 38.10 6.06 0.73
CA TYR A 440 38.60 5.08 -0.23
C TYR A 440 38.97 3.76 0.45
N PRO A 441 38.90 2.64 -0.29
CA PRO A 441 39.09 1.32 0.27
C PRO A 441 40.57 1.00 0.48
N ASP A 442 40.86 0.34 1.60
CA ASP A 442 42.13 -0.36 1.84
C ASP A 442 41.89 -1.87 1.72
N VAL A 443 41.58 -2.32 0.50
CA VAL A 443 41.18 -3.72 0.26
C VAL A 443 42.40 -4.60 0.01
N ARG A 444 42.46 -5.72 0.74
CA ARG A 444 43.43 -6.80 0.58
C ARG A 444 42.73 -8.00 -0.04
N LYS A 445 43.28 -8.59 -1.10
CA LYS A 445 42.85 -9.90 -1.59
C LYS A 445 43.91 -10.93 -1.27
N THR A 446 43.48 -12.04 -0.69
CA THR A 446 44.32 -13.21 -0.44
C THR A 446 44.26 -14.11 -1.65
N PHE A 447 45.40 -14.38 -2.28
CA PHE A 447 45.50 -15.38 -3.33
C PHE A 447 45.72 -16.76 -2.72
N SER A 448 45.39 -17.80 -3.48
CA SER A 448 45.55 -19.22 -3.10
C SER A 448 47.00 -19.62 -2.79
N ASN A 449 47.98 -18.80 -3.16
CA ASN A 449 49.41 -18.99 -2.85
C ASN A 449 49.88 -18.22 -1.59
N GLY A 450 48.96 -17.63 -0.81
CA GLY A 450 49.28 -16.84 0.37
C GLY A 450 49.91 -15.47 0.08
N LYS A 451 50.12 -15.10 -1.19
CA LYS A 451 50.54 -13.75 -1.57
C LYS A 451 49.35 -12.79 -1.50
N TYR A 452 49.64 -11.57 -1.10
CA TYR A 452 48.69 -10.46 -1.10
C TYR A 452 48.93 -9.66 -2.38
N GLU A 453 47.93 -9.59 -3.25
CA GLU A 453 47.87 -8.56 -4.27
C GLU A 453 46.56 -7.81 -4.04
N THR A 454 46.68 -6.50 -4.01
CA THR A 454 45.63 -5.51 -3.80
C THR A 454 44.54 -5.63 -4.85
N ASP A 455 43.32 -5.96 -4.43
CA ASP A 455 42.20 -5.80 -5.37
C ASP A 455 42.07 -4.32 -5.68
N MET A 456 42.26 -4.07 -6.96
CA MET A 456 42.78 -2.84 -7.50
C MET A 456 41.69 -1.78 -7.38
N LEU A 457 42.12 -0.54 -7.28
CA LEU A 457 41.26 0.65 -7.25
C LEU A 457 40.33 0.76 -8.49
N SER A 458 40.02 -0.30 -9.25
CA SER A 458 39.11 -0.31 -10.41
C SER A 458 37.77 0.36 -10.11
N THR A 459 37.31 0.24 -8.87
CA THR A 459 36.11 0.91 -8.38
C THR A 459 36.27 2.41 -8.15
N CYS A 460 37.47 2.96 -7.97
CA CYS A 460 37.65 4.33 -7.48
C CYS A 460 38.93 5.07 -7.92
N LYS A 461 39.76 4.49 -8.79
CA LYS A 461 41.08 5.03 -9.17
C LYS A 461 40.98 6.42 -9.78
N ASN A 462 40.01 6.59 -10.69
CA ASN A 462 39.78 7.87 -11.35
C ASN A 462 39.33 8.94 -10.36
N ALA A 463 38.46 8.59 -9.41
CA ALA A 463 38.05 9.49 -8.35
C ALA A 463 39.21 9.89 -7.43
N MET A 464 40.06 8.94 -7.04
CA MET A 464 41.25 9.24 -6.24
C MET A 464 42.21 10.20 -6.97
N GLN A 465 42.40 9.98 -8.28
CA GLN A 465 43.21 10.86 -9.10
C GLN A 465 42.59 12.26 -9.23
N GLU A 466 41.26 12.35 -9.35
CA GLU A 466 40.52 13.62 -9.39
C GLU A 466 40.69 14.41 -8.07
N ASP A 467 40.60 13.73 -6.92
CA ASP A 467 40.84 14.33 -5.60
C ASP A 467 42.27 14.86 -5.46
N ILE A 468 43.27 14.03 -5.77
CA ILE A 468 44.68 14.42 -5.74
C ILE A 468 44.93 15.60 -6.67
N ASN A 469 44.41 15.56 -7.90
CA ASN A 469 44.55 16.65 -8.85
C ASN A 469 43.91 17.95 -8.34
N LEU A 470 42.73 17.86 -7.74
CA LEU A 470 42.04 19.03 -7.17
C LEU A 470 42.85 19.64 -6.03
N ILE A 471 43.32 18.85 -5.06
CA ILE A 471 44.17 19.34 -3.94
C ILE A 471 45.40 20.07 -4.48
N LEU A 472 46.08 19.42 -5.42
CA LEU A 472 47.35 19.87 -5.97
C LEU A 472 47.20 21.13 -6.85
N SER A 473 46.08 21.29 -7.55
CA SER A 473 45.78 22.47 -8.38
C SER A 473 44.99 23.57 -7.66
N TYR A 474 44.54 23.33 -6.43
CA TYR A 474 43.68 24.25 -5.69
C TYR A 474 44.33 25.62 -5.43
N LYS A 475 45.62 25.62 -5.08
CA LYS A 475 46.44 26.83 -4.87
C LYS A 475 47.91 26.52 -5.15
N LYS A 476 48.77 27.55 -5.06
CA LYS A 476 50.22 27.34 -5.03
C LYS A 476 50.65 26.79 -3.68
N TRP A 477 51.37 25.67 -3.73
CA TRP A 477 52.02 25.04 -2.59
C TRP A 477 53.52 25.33 -2.66
N ASP A 478 54.18 25.39 -1.51
CA ASP A 478 55.63 25.48 -1.41
C ASP A 478 56.24 24.08 -1.27
N LEU A 479 55.49 23.15 -0.65
CA LEU A 479 55.94 21.77 -0.42
C LEU A 479 54.80 20.77 -0.62
N ILE A 480 55.10 19.66 -1.29
CA ILE A 480 54.22 18.49 -1.41
C ILE A 480 54.98 17.27 -0.88
N ALA A 481 54.40 16.54 0.06
CA ALA A 481 54.95 15.29 0.62
C ALA A 481 54.04 14.11 0.34
N THR A 482 54.61 12.95 0.00
CA THR A 482 53.88 11.70 -0.23
C THR A 482 54.79 10.49 -0.03
N HIS A 483 54.22 9.29 -0.02
CA HIS A 483 54.95 8.01 -0.11
C HIS A 483 55.99 7.98 -1.24
N ASN A 484 57.08 7.22 -1.05
CA ASN A 484 58.08 7.00 -2.09
C ASN A 484 57.65 5.95 -3.13
N PRO A 485 58.31 5.90 -4.29
CA PRO A 485 57.95 4.99 -5.38
C PRO A 485 57.99 3.50 -5.02
N PHE A 486 58.67 3.09 -3.95
CA PHE A 486 58.68 1.71 -3.44
C PHE A 486 57.61 1.44 -2.37
N GLY A 487 56.95 2.46 -1.80
CA GLY A 487 55.82 2.30 -0.88
C GLY A 487 56.17 1.76 0.51
N GLU A 488 57.42 1.98 0.92
CA GLU A 488 58.07 1.99 2.24
C GLU A 488 58.09 0.67 2.98
N TYR A 489 57.39 -0.32 2.48
CA TYR A 489 57.62 -1.73 2.78
C TYR A 489 56.95 -2.57 1.68
N GLY A 490 56.93 -2.01 0.46
CA GLY A 490 56.35 -2.63 -0.71
C GLY A 490 54.82 -2.51 -0.84
N LYS A 491 54.15 -1.71 0.00
CA LYS A 491 52.69 -1.64 0.05
C LYS A 491 52.14 -1.03 -1.24
N PHE A 492 51.30 -1.77 -1.96
CA PHE A 492 50.76 -1.31 -3.26
C PHE A 492 49.99 0.00 -3.19
N LEU A 493 49.19 0.23 -2.14
CA LEU A 493 48.44 1.49 -2.02
C LEU A 493 49.39 2.68 -1.88
N HIS A 494 50.51 2.51 -1.15
CA HIS A 494 51.53 3.55 -1.00
C HIS A 494 52.17 3.85 -2.36
N LYS A 495 52.60 2.80 -3.08
CA LYS A 495 53.13 2.92 -4.46
C LYS A 495 52.14 3.62 -5.38
N THR A 496 50.86 3.28 -5.28
CA THR A 496 49.83 3.84 -6.15
C THR A 496 49.59 5.32 -5.85
N ILE A 497 49.50 5.70 -4.58
CA ILE A 497 49.35 7.11 -4.19
C ILE A 497 50.59 7.91 -4.55
N SER A 498 51.79 7.38 -4.30
CA SER A 498 53.06 7.96 -4.76
C SER A 498 53.02 8.25 -6.26
N GLN A 499 52.68 7.25 -7.07
CA GLN A 499 52.55 7.40 -8.52
C GLN A 499 51.50 8.46 -8.92
N MET A 500 50.32 8.44 -8.31
CA MET A 500 49.25 9.41 -8.60
C MET A 500 49.66 10.85 -8.28
N VAL A 501 50.29 11.06 -7.12
CA VAL A 501 50.78 12.37 -6.68
C VAL A 501 51.88 12.85 -7.61
N THR A 502 52.89 12.03 -7.89
CA THR A 502 53.99 12.37 -8.81
C THR A 502 53.49 12.69 -10.22
N GLN A 503 52.52 11.93 -10.73
CA GLN A 503 51.92 12.20 -12.04
C GLN A 503 51.15 13.52 -12.07
N CYS A 504 50.39 13.84 -11.03
CA CYS A 504 49.71 15.13 -10.92
C CYS A 504 50.70 16.30 -10.77
N TYR A 505 51.70 16.16 -9.90
CA TYR A 505 52.75 17.14 -9.71
C TYR A 505 53.49 17.45 -11.03
N ASN A 506 53.84 16.42 -11.80
CA ASN A 506 54.54 16.60 -13.07
C ASN A 506 53.70 17.31 -14.14
N LYS A 507 52.37 17.24 -14.04
CA LYS A 507 51.44 17.94 -14.94
C LYS A 507 51.16 19.38 -14.53
N MET A 508 51.60 19.82 -13.35
CA MET A 508 51.45 21.21 -12.93
C MET A 508 52.23 22.14 -13.86
N THR A 509 51.58 23.18 -14.36
CA THR A 509 52.19 24.18 -15.26
C THR A 509 53.05 25.21 -14.52
N ASN A 510 52.93 25.30 -13.19
CA ASN A 510 53.68 26.25 -12.35
C ASN A 510 54.29 25.54 -11.14
N LYS A 511 55.38 24.79 -11.37
CA LYS A 511 56.10 24.00 -10.35
C LYS A 511 56.85 24.90 -9.36
N SER A 512 56.10 25.60 -8.52
CA SER A 512 56.64 26.38 -7.40
C SER A 512 56.84 25.53 -6.14
N ALA A 513 56.09 24.42 -6.03
CA ALA A 513 56.22 23.48 -4.92
C ALA A 513 57.43 22.56 -5.11
N THR A 514 58.14 22.25 -4.04
CA THR A 514 59.09 21.13 -3.99
C THR A 514 58.37 19.85 -3.61
N LEU A 515 58.47 18.81 -4.44
CA LEU A 515 57.99 17.47 -4.12
C LEU A 515 59.02 16.73 -3.27
N TYR A 516 58.58 16.12 -2.17
CA TYR A 516 59.34 15.22 -1.33
C TYR A 516 58.65 13.85 -1.26
N TYR A 517 59.47 12.81 -1.31
CA TYR A 517 59.09 11.48 -0.93
C TYR A 517 59.46 11.21 0.52
N PHE A 518 58.63 10.44 1.22
CA PHE A 518 59.02 9.82 2.47
C PHE A 518 60.30 8.97 2.29
N GLY A 519 61.02 8.76 3.39
CA GLY A 519 62.35 8.17 3.33
C GLY A 519 62.37 6.71 2.85
N ARG A 520 63.56 6.24 2.49
CA ARG A 520 63.79 4.81 2.19
C ARG A 520 63.48 3.97 3.42
N TYR A 521 62.96 2.78 3.20
CA TYR A 521 62.83 1.77 4.24
C TYR A 521 64.12 1.00 4.46
N TYR A 522 64.45 0.79 5.73
CA TYR A 522 65.58 0.02 6.18
C TYR A 522 65.05 -1.05 7.14
N ASN A 523 65.53 -2.28 7.03
CA ASN A 523 65.19 -3.29 8.04
C ASN A 523 65.84 -2.94 9.38
N SER A 524 65.31 -3.49 10.47
CA SER A 524 65.81 -3.22 11.83
C SER A 524 67.28 -3.58 12.06
N SER A 525 67.85 -4.46 11.23
CA SER A 525 69.27 -4.81 11.24
C SER A 525 70.17 -3.84 10.45
N ASN A 526 69.60 -2.95 9.64
CA ASN A 526 70.36 -1.99 8.85
C ASN A 526 70.67 -0.73 9.66
N LYS A 527 71.85 -0.14 9.46
CA LYS A 527 72.14 1.22 9.91
C LYS A 527 71.32 2.20 9.08
N ILE A 528 70.44 2.96 9.74
CA ILE A 528 69.63 3.99 9.08
C ILE A 528 70.51 5.23 8.90
N PRO A 529 70.62 5.80 7.69
CA PRO A 529 71.35 7.04 7.46
C PRO A 529 70.63 8.25 8.07
N GLY A 530 71.34 9.36 8.25
CA GLY A 530 70.77 10.59 8.81
C GLY A 530 70.77 10.64 10.34
N GLU A 531 70.51 11.83 10.87
CA GLU A 531 70.40 12.05 12.31
C GLU A 531 68.99 11.71 12.80
N GLN A 532 68.90 11.29 14.06
CA GLN A 532 67.60 11.15 14.72
C GLN A 532 67.06 12.54 15.05
N ILE A 533 65.75 12.69 14.99
CA ILE A 533 65.09 13.91 15.48
C ILE A 533 65.38 14.11 16.98
N ALA A 534 65.35 15.37 17.43
CA ALA A 534 65.67 15.71 18.81
C ALA A 534 64.80 14.93 19.82
N PRO A 535 65.34 14.50 20.97
CA PRO A 535 64.61 13.63 21.92
C PRO A 535 63.24 14.17 22.36
N GLU A 536 63.10 15.49 22.52
CA GLU A 536 61.86 16.15 22.87
C GLU A 536 60.80 16.05 21.75
N LEU A 537 61.20 16.22 20.48
CA LEU A 537 60.32 16.03 19.33
C LEU A 537 59.96 14.56 19.15
N LEU A 538 60.92 13.66 19.39
CA LEU A 538 60.69 12.22 19.36
C LEU A 538 59.65 11.78 20.41
N ALA A 539 59.66 12.37 21.60
CA ALA A 539 58.65 12.06 22.62
C ALA A 539 57.24 12.47 22.18
N ILE A 540 57.08 13.64 21.56
CA ILE A 540 55.80 14.10 21.00
C ILE A 540 55.37 13.18 19.84
N LYS A 541 56.29 12.87 18.92
CA LYS A 541 56.05 11.96 17.79
C LYS A 541 55.58 10.58 18.28
N ASN A 542 56.25 9.99 19.27
CA ASN A 542 55.85 8.72 19.86
C ASN A 542 54.46 8.77 20.51
N SER A 543 54.09 9.88 21.17
CA SER A 543 52.74 10.08 21.70
C SER A 543 51.68 10.08 20.59
N MET A 544 51.96 10.73 19.46
CA MET A 544 51.08 10.71 18.29
C MET A 544 50.96 9.32 17.67
N VAL A 545 52.09 8.64 17.43
CA VAL A 545 52.11 7.25 16.92
C VAL A 545 51.32 6.31 17.84
N GLY A 546 51.47 6.48 19.17
CA GLY A 546 50.78 5.68 20.18
C GLY A 546 49.25 5.70 20.06
N ARG A 547 48.65 6.75 19.51
CA ARG A 547 47.19 6.85 19.28
C ARG A 547 46.68 5.84 18.28
N TYR A 548 47.53 5.43 17.34
CA TYR A 548 47.19 4.44 16.33
C TYR A 548 47.40 3.01 16.80
N TYR A 549 48.05 2.78 17.95
CA TYR A 549 48.32 1.43 18.49
C TYR A 549 47.08 0.51 18.48
N PRO A 550 45.87 0.95 18.89
CA PRO A 550 44.68 0.10 18.86
C PRO A 550 44.26 -0.39 17.47
N THR A 551 44.71 0.25 16.39
CA THR A 551 44.30 -0.06 15.00
C THR A 551 45.46 -0.39 14.05
N ALA A 552 46.69 -0.06 14.44
CA ALA A 552 47.89 -0.18 13.61
C ALA A 552 49.08 -0.81 14.35
N LYS A 553 48.86 -1.50 15.49
CA LYS A 553 49.90 -2.20 16.27
C LYS A 553 50.90 -2.95 15.40
N GLY A 554 50.43 -3.75 14.44
CA GLY A 554 51.31 -4.55 13.59
C GLY A 554 52.27 -3.72 12.73
N ALA A 555 51.84 -2.55 12.24
CA ALA A 555 52.70 -1.64 11.49
C ALA A 555 53.67 -0.92 12.44
N ILE A 556 53.17 -0.42 13.58
CA ILE A 556 53.97 0.29 14.58
C ILE A 556 55.07 -0.61 15.14
N ASP A 557 54.76 -1.84 15.53
CA ASP A 557 55.75 -2.78 16.06
C ASP A 557 56.77 -3.17 14.98
N ALA A 558 56.34 -3.35 13.73
CA ALA A 558 57.22 -3.76 12.64
C ALA A 558 58.17 -2.65 12.16
N PHE A 559 57.74 -1.38 12.27
CA PHE A 559 58.44 -0.24 11.68
C PHE A 559 58.85 0.81 12.72
N GLY A 560 58.70 0.52 14.01
CA GLY A 560 58.97 1.46 15.09
C GLY A 560 60.42 1.95 15.14
N HIS A 561 61.37 1.13 14.66
CA HIS A 561 62.79 1.51 14.55
C HIS A 561 63.03 2.65 13.54
N MET A 562 62.10 2.90 12.63
CA MET A 562 62.16 4.01 11.67
C MET A 562 61.64 5.33 12.25
N ILE A 563 60.83 5.30 13.31
CA ILE A 563 60.17 6.50 13.88
C ILE A 563 61.16 7.63 14.22
N PRO A 564 62.38 7.40 14.73
CA PRO A 564 63.30 8.49 15.04
C PRO A 564 63.85 9.27 13.83
N TYR A 565 63.63 8.82 12.59
CA TYR A 565 64.27 9.38 11.40
C TYR A 565 63.26 10.06 10.46
N GLU A 566 63.64 11.22 9.89
CA GLU A 566 62.83 12.02 8.96
C GLU A 566 63.61 12.28 7.65
N ASN A 567 64.08 11.19 7.02
CA ASN A 567 64.94 11.26 5.84
C ASN A 567 64.13 11.42 4.54
N TRP A 568 63.33 12.49 4.43
CA TRP A 568 62.62 12.79 3.19
C TRP A 568 63.60 13.05 2.04
N LEU A 569 63.22 12.61 0.84
CA LEU A 569 64.07 12.64 -0.35
C LEU A 569 63.41 13.42 -1.48
N LEU A 570 64.20 14.18 -2.23
CA LEU A 570 63.76 14.75 -3.48
C LEU A 570 63.59 13.64 -4.54
N PRO A 571 62.71 13.83 -5.54
CA PRO A 571 62.57 12.91 -6.66
C PRO A 571 63.87 12.66 -7.44
N SER A 572 64.83 13.60 -7.42
CA SER A 572 66.15 13.44 -8.05
C SER A 572 67.13 12.61 -7.22
N GLU A 573 66.86 12.45 -5.92
CA GLU A 573 67.66 11.64 -4.99
C GLU A 573 67.11 10.22 -4.85
N TRP A 574 65.98 9.95 -5.51
CA TRP A 574 65.31 8.66 -5.59
C TRP A 574 65.67 7.94 -6.89
#